data_AF-A0A7W8SY09-F1
#
_entry.id   AF-A0A7W8SY09-F1
#
_cell.length_a   1.000
_cell.length_b   1.000
_cell.length_c   1.000
_cell.angle_alpha   90.00
_cell.angle_beta   90.00
_cell.angle_gamma   90.00
#
_symmetry.space_group_name_H-M   'P 1'
#
loop_
_entity.id
_entity.type
_entity.pdbx_description
1 polymer ?
#
loop_
_entity_poly.entity_id
_entity_poly.type
_entity_poly.pdbx_seq_one_letter_code
_entity_poly.pdbx_strand_id
1 'polypeptide(L)'
;MTNDGIEHYLIRGVTSQCKLFRPGDWAERLTGVVALFVGERCPGNPIASTRLAMPVVEQDIKCLRVSNELRRICPDGFDFVMRFASDNDLMVDICRALDDNPGRDPQPERQTSGSNAKDRMDVSPVPTAATVATESSG
;
A
#
# COMPACT_ATOMS: atom_id res chain seq x y z
N MET A 1 4.79 -15.30 -17.96
CA MET A 1 3.88 -14.13 -18.09
C MET A 1 4.75 -12.90 -18.07
N THR A 2 4.65 -12.04 -19.08
CA THR A 2 5.60 -10.95 -19.36
C THR A 2 5.55 -9.87 -18.29
N ASN A 3 6.73 -9.51 -17.77
CA ASN A 3 7.00 -8.28 -17.02
C ASN A 3 6.81 -7.07 -17.96
N ASP A 4 5.56 -6.81 -18.37
CA ASP A 4 5.20 -5.49 -18.86
C ASP A 4 5.03 -4.62 -17.63
N GLY A 5 6.10 -3.90 -17.29
CA GLY A 5 6.14 -3.00 -16.15
C GLY A 5 4.84 -2.21 -16.01
N ILE A 6 4.32 -2.11 -14.78
CA ILE A 6 2.99 -1.54 -14.52
C ILE A 6 2.95 -0.08 -14.99
N GLU A 7 2.38 0.13 -16.18
CA GLU A 7 2.18 1.45 -16.78
C GLU A 7 1.05 2.17 -16.05
N HIS A 8 1.34 3.39 -15.63
CA HIS A 8 0.38 4.25 -14.96
C HIS A 8 0.53 5.68 -15.44
N TYR A 9 -0.58 6.39 -15.42
CA TYR A 9 -0.64 7.82 -15.66
C TYR A 9 -0.56 8.54 -14.33
N LEU A 10 0.18 9.63 -14.29
CA LEU A 10 0.26 10.51 -13.14
C LEU A 10 -0.25 11.88 -13.52
N ILE A 11 -1.45 12.20 -13.04
CA ILE A 11 -2.06 13.52 -13.23
C ILE A 11 -1.57 14.39 -12.08
N ARG A 12 -0.77 15.40 -12.38
CA ARG A 12 -0.25 16.33 -11.37
C ARG A 12 -1.24 17.47 -11.16
N GLY A 13 -1.43 17.86 -9.91
CA GLY A 13 -2.24 19.02 -9.51
C GLY A 13 -1.55 20.34 -9.81
N VAL A 14 -0.87 20.44 -10.95
CA VAL A 14 -0.23 21.64 -11.46
C VAL A 14 -0.63 21.80 -12.92
N THR A 15 -0.95 23.03 -13.32
CA THR A 15 -1.32 23.31 -14.70
C THR A 15 -0.10 23.49 -15.58
N SER A 16 -0.28 23.52 -16.91
CA SER A 16 0.80 23.81 -17.86
C SER A 16 1.49 25.16 -17.60
N GLN A 17 0.81 26.09 -16.92
CA GLN A 17 1.33 27.39 -16.50
C GLN A 17 2.05 27.37 -15.14
N CYS A 18 2.41 26.20 -14.62
CA CYS A 18 3.03 26.03 -13.30
C CYS A 18 2.18 26.57 -12.13
N LYS A 19 0.85 26.55 -12.24
CA LYS A 19 -0.06 26.97 -11.16
C LYS A 19 -0.62 25.75 -10.44
N LEU A 20 -0.62 25.80 -9.11
CA LEU A 20 -1.19 24.72 -8.29
C LEU A 20 -2.71 24.67 -8.47
N PHE A 21 -3.24 23.49 -8.77
CA PHE A 21 -4.65 23.24 -8.94
C PHE A 21 -5.38 23.22 -7.59
N ARG A 22 -6.61 23.73 -7.59
CA ARG A 22 -7.47 23.84 -6.41
C ARG A 22 -8.88 23.33 -6.74
N PRO A 23 -9.61 22.78 -5.75
CA PRO A 23 -9.27 22.68 -4.33
C PRO A 23 -8.23 21.59 -4.02
N GLY A 24 -7.63 21.61 -2.81
CA GLY A 24 -6.51 20.73 -2.43
C GLY A 24 -6.87 19.24 -2.26
N ASP A 25 -8.17 18.92 -2.24
CA ASP A 25 -8.76 17.59 -2.11
C ASP A 25 -9.27 17.04 -3.46
N TRP A 26 -8.87 17.65 -4.57
CA TRP A 26 -9.37 17.28 -5.90
C TRP A 26 -9.07 15.83 -6.28
N ALA A 27 -7.89 15.31 -5.90
CA ALA A 27 -7.45 13.96 -6.25
C ALA A 27 -8.30 12.92 -5.51
N GLU A 28 -8.59 13.17 -4.23
CA GLU A 28 -9.46 12.34 -3.40
C GLU A 28 -10.90 12.33 -3.95
N ARG A 29 -11.42 13.50 -4.38
CA ARG A 29 -12.75 13.60 -5.02
C ARG A 29 -12.80 12.81 -6.33
N LEU A 30 -11.79 12.98 -7.19
CA LEU A 30 -11.74 12.30 -8.48
C LEU A 30 -11.62 10.77 -8.31
N THR A 31 -10.85 10.32 -7.30
CA THR A 31 -10.77 8.90 -6.92
C THR A 31 -12.15 8.35 -6.53
N GLY A 32 -12.94 9.11 -5.75
CA GLY A 32 -14.30 8.74 -5.40
C GLY A 32 -15.20 8.55 -6.62
N VAL A 33 -15.08 9.41 -7.64
CA VAL A 33 -15.82 9.27 -8.90
C VAL A 33 -15.42 8.00 -9.64
N VAL A 34 -14.11 7.72 -9.76
CA VAL A 34 -13.62 6.48 -10.37
C VAL A 34 -14.16 5.25 -9.64
N ALA A 35 -14.25 5.29 -8.31
CA ALA A 35 -14.80 4.19 -7.52
C ALA A 35 -16.27 3.89 -7.85
N LEU A 36 -17.08 4.91 -8.19
CA LEU A 36 -18.46 4.71 -8.64
C LEU A 36 -18.50 3.99 -9.99
N PHE A 37 -17.72 4.45 -10.97
CA PHE A 37 -17.62 3.82 -12.29
C PHE A 37 -17.15 2.37 -12.23
N VAL A 38 -16.14 2.09 -11.40
CA VAL A 38 -15.61 0.73 -11.24
C VAL A 38 -16.59 -0.15 -10.47
N GLY A 39 -17.24 0.38 -9.43
CA GLY A 39 -18.22 -0.36 -8.62
C GLY A 39 -19.43 -0.86 -9.42
N GLU A 40 -19.88 -0.08 -10.41
CA GLU A 40 -20.95 -0.48 -11.33
C GLU A 40 -20.53 -1.63 -12.26
N ARG A 41 -19.28 -1.63 -12.73
CA ARG A 41 -18.73 -2.66 -13.62
C ARG A 41 -18.26 -3.92 -12.88
N CYS A 42 -17.83 -3.80 -11.63
CA CYS A 42 -17.28 -4.89 -10.81
C CYS A 42 -17.91 -4.89 -9.41
N PRO A 43 -19.17 -5.36 -9.28
CA PRO A 43 -19.85 -5.42 -7.99
C PRO A 43 -19.10 -6.31 -6.99
N GLY A 44 -18.95 -5.86 -5.75
CA GLY A 44 -18.38 -6.65 -4.66
C GLY A 44 -16.85 -6.60 -4.51
N ASN A 45 -16.13 -5.81 -5.32
CA ASN A 45 -14.69 -5.62 -5.17
C ASN A 45 -14.28 -4.14 -5.09
N PRO A 46 -14.56 -3.44 -3.98
CA PRO A 46 -14.20 -2.04 -3.81
C PRO A 46 -12.67 -1.82 -3.78
N ILE A 47 -11.89 -2.83 -3.42
CA ILE A 47 -10.41 -2.76 -3.42
C ILE A 47 -9.85 -2.62 -4.84
N ALA A 48 -10.62 -3.02 -5.86
CA ALA A 48 -10.22 -2.82 -7.25
C ALA A 48 -10.06 -1.32 -7.57
N SER A 49 -10.96 -0.45 -7.13
CA SER A 49 -10.91 0.97 -7.51
C SER A 49 -9.68 1.69 -6.94
N THR A 50 -9.29 1.41 -5.69
CA THR A 50 -8.08 1.98 -5.07
C THR A 50 -6.79 1.55 -5.76
N ARG A 51 -6.76 0.35 -6.38
CA ARG A 51 -5.63 -0.08 -7.22
C ARG A 51 -5.62 0.59 -8.59
N LEU A 52 -6.78 1.03 -9.08
CA LEU A 52 -6.94 1.63 -10.40
C LEU A 52 -6.76 3.16 -10.38
N ALA A 53 -7.12 3.82 -9.30
CA ALA A 53 -6.90 5.24 -9.07
C ALA A 53 -6.56 5.49 -7.59
N MET A 54 -5.43 6.16 -7.35
CA MET A 54 -4.94 6.43 -5.99
C MET A 54 -4.39 7.85 -5.89
N PRO A 55 -4.87 8.67 -4.94
CA PRO A 55 -4.29 9.99 -4.69
C PRO A 55 -2.90 9.82 -4.07
N VAL A 56 -1.95 10.60 -4.54
CA VAL A 56 -0.57 10.62 -4.03
C VAL A 56 -0.09 12.05 -3.86
N VAL A 57 0.97 12.23 -3.08
CA VAL A 57 1.66 13.52 -2.96
C VAL A 57 3.07 13.32 -3.49
N GLU A 58 3.44 14.06 -4.53
CA GLU A 58 4.79 14.09 -5.07
C GLU A 58 5.31 15.52 -5.00
N GLN A 59 6.47 15.72 -4.38
CA GLN A 59 7.11 17.04 -4.27
C GLN A 59 6.14 18.12 -3.72
N ASP A 60 5.40 17.78 -2.67
CA ASP A 60 4.36 18.62 -2.03
C ASP A 60 3.17 18.99 -2.94
N ILE A 61 3.07 18.40 -4.14
CA ILE A 61 1.95 18.58 -5.06
C ILE A 61 1.02 17.38 -4.95
N LYS A 62 -0.27 17.66 -4.85
CA LYS A 62 -1.33 16.64 -4.91
C LYS A 62 -1.42 16.10 -6.34
N CYS A 63 -1.37 14.78 -6.49
CA CYS A 63 -1.43 14.09 -7.77
C CYS A 63 -2.43 12.93 -7.69
N LEU A 64 -2.88 12.45 -8.85
CA LEU A 64 -3.66 11.22 -8.98
C LEU A 64 -2.89 10.23 -9.86
N ARG A 65 -2.56 9.07 -9.28
CA ARG A 65 -2.00 7.93 -10.02
C ARG A 65 -3.15 7.08 -10.56
N VAL A 66 -3.12 6.79 -11.86
CA VAL A 66 -4.16 6.03 -12.56
C VAL A 66 -3.51 4.85 -13.29
N SER A 67 -3.90 3.63 -12.95
CA SER A 67 -3.40 2.42 -13.62
C SER A 67 -3.94 2.31 -15.04
N ASN A 68 -3.11 1.87 -15.99
CA ASN A 68 -3.56 1.58 -17.35
C ASN A 68 -4.65 0.49 -17.39
N GLU A 69 -4.71 -0.40 -16.39
CA GLU A 69 -5.77 -1.40 -16.26
C GLU A 69 -7.18 -0.77 -16.10
N LEU A 70 -7.27 0.48 -15.64
CA LEU A 70 -8.57 1.18 -15.55
C LEU A 70 -9.22 1.29 -16.93
N ARG A 71 -8.41 1.55 -17.97
CA ARG A 71 -8.88 1.63 -19.36
C ARG A 71 -9.49 0.32 -19.85
N ARG A 72 -9.03 -0.82 -19.34
CA ARG A 72 -9.50 -2.16 -19.71
C ARG A 72 -10.78 -2.54 -18.96
N ILE A 73 -10.85 -2.20 -17.67
CA ILE A 73 -11.97 -2.55 -16.78
C ILE A 73 -13.14 -1.59 -16.95
N CYS A 74 -12.87 -0.27 -17.00
CA CYS A 74 -13.88 0.77 -17.13
C CYS A 74 -13.38 1.90 -18.04
N PRO A 75 -13.50 1.72 -19.37
CA PRO A 75 -13.10 2.72 -20.36
C PRO A 75 -13.74 4.10 -20.10
N ASP A 76 -15.03 4.12 -19.76
CA ASP A 76 -15.78 5.35 -19.49
C ASP A 76 -15.17 6.13 -18.31
N GLY A 77 -14.78 5.42 -17.24
CA GLY A 77 -14.13 6.01 -16.07
C GLY A 77 -12.72 6.52 -16.39
N PHE A 78 -11.96 5.82 -17.22
CA PHE A 78 -10.65 6.27 -17.68
C PHE A 78 -10.77 7.54 -18.54
N ASP A 79 -11.68 7.56 -19.51
CA ASP A 79 -11.91 8.70 -20.40
C ASP A 79 -12.40 9.91 -19.61
N PHE A 80 -13.26 9.72 -18.61
CA PHE A 80 -13.68 10.77 -17.70
C PHE A 80 -12.48 11.41 -16.98
N VAL A 81 -11.56 10.60 -16.45
CA VAL A 81 -10.37 11.09 -15.73
C VAL A 81 -9.41 11.83 -16.66
N MET A 82 -9.16 11.30 -17.86
CA MET A 82 -8.30 11.97 -18.84
C MET A 82 -8.90 13.28 -19.35
N ARG A 83 -10.22 13.30 -19.57
CA ARG A 83 -10.95 14.51 -19.93
C ARG A 83 -10.92 15.54 -18.81
N PHE A 84 -11.09 15.13 -17.56
CA PHE A 84 -10.95 16.01 -16.40
C PHE A 84 -9.57 16.68 -16.37
N ALA A 85 -8.49 15.92 -16.61
CA ALA A 85 -7.14 16.49 -16.67
C ALA A 85 -7.02 17.52 -17.81
N SER A 86 -7.51 17.19 -19.01
CA SER A 86 -7.49 18.08 -20.17
C SER A 86 -8.30 19.37 -19.93
N ASP A 87 -9.53 19.26 -19.42
CA ASP A 87 -10.43 20.40 -19.22
C ASP A 87 -9.89 21.38 -18.16
N ASN A 88 -9.03 20.90 -17.25
CA ASN A 88 -8.42 21.69 -16.19
C ASN A 88 -6.95 22.04 -16.47
N ASP A 89 -6.44 21.77 -17.69
CA ASP A 89 -5.06 22.02 -18.09
C ASP A 89 -4.02 21.37 -17.17
N LEU A 90 -4.33 20.20 -16.60
CA LEU A 90 -3.45 19.48 -15.68
C LEU A 90 -2.36 18.74 -16.45
N MET A 91 -1.14 18.75 -15.91
CA MET A 91 -0.04 17.97 -16.47
C MET A 91 -0.25 16.48 -16.24
N VAL A 92 -0.01 15.67 -17.26
CA VAL A 92 -0.13 14.20 -17.20
C VAL A 92 1.17 13.56 -17.68
N ASP A 93 1.78 12.76 -16.82
CA ASP A 93 2.96 11.95 -17.14
C ASP A 93 2.58 10.48 -17.32
N ILE A 94 3.31 9.76 -18.18
CA ILE A 94 3.22 8.31 -18.29
C ILE A 94 4.46 7.71 -17.63
N CYS A 95 4.23 6.94 -16.57
CA CYS A 95 5.27 6.30 -15.79
C CYS A 95 5.19 4.78 -15.98
N ARG A 96 6.33 4.18 -16.34
CA ARG A 96 6.48 2.73 -16.37
C ARG A 96 7.29 2.33 -15.16
N ALA A 97 6.66 1.62 -14.23
CA ALA A 97 7.42 0.95 -13.20
C ALA A 97 8.16 -0.21 -13.87
N LEU A 98 9.47 -0.10 -14.03
CA LEU A 98 10.29 -1.30 -14.23
C LEU A 98 10.12 -2.12 -12.95
N ASP A 99 9.84 -3.41 -13.07
CA ASP A 99 9.93 -4.33 -11.94
C ASP A 99 11.38 -4.31 -11.44
N ASP A 100 11.69 -3.37 -10.55
CA ASP A 100 12.92 -3.39 -9.78
C ASP A 100 12.78 -4.59 -8.84
N ASN A 101 13.28 -5.73 -9.30
CA ASN A 101 13.67 -6.81 -8.41
C ASN A 101 15.13 -6.56 -8.03
N PRO A 102 15.44 -5.70 -7.05
CA PRO A 102 16.77 -5.69 -6.49
C PRO A 102 16.88 -6.97 -5.68
N GLY A 103 17.53 -7.98 -6.27
CA GLY A 103 18.02 -9.19 -5.64
C GLY A 103 17.24 -9.69 -4.41
N ARG A 104 16.47 -10.78 -4.59
CA ARG A 104 16.49 -11.79 -3.53
C ARG A 104 17.94 -12.22 -3.35
N ASP A 105 18.59 -11.65 -2.34
CA ASP A 105 19.78 -12.24 -1.74
C ASP A 105 19.44 -13.71 -1.44
N PRO A 106 20.22 -14.70 -1.92
CA PRO A 106 20.07 -16.05 -1.43
C PRO A 106 20.45 -16.01 0.05
N GLN A 107 19.44 -16.07 0.92
CA GLN A 107 19.64 -16.38 2.34
C GLN A 107 20.57 -17.61 2.42
N PRO A 108 21.74 -17.54 3.06
CA PRO A 108 22.46 -18.74 3.42
C PRO A 108 21.57 -19.47 4.42
N GLU A 109 20.99 -20.56 3.94
CA GLU A 109 20.40 -21.64 4.69
C GLU A 109 20.99 -21.74 6.10
N ARG A 110 20.18 -21.42 7.12
CA ARG A 110 20.50 -21.79 8.50
C ARG A 110 20.54 -23.30 8.55
N GLN A 111 21.74 -23.85 8.53
CA GLN A 111 22.00 -25.24 8.88
C GLN A 111 21.54 -25.46 10.33
N THR A 112 20.37 -26.04 10.47
CA THR A 112 20.05 -26.89 11.61
C THR A 112 20.95 -28.12 11.56
N SER A 113 21.94 -28.20 12.45
CA SER A 113 22.51 -29.45 12.93
C SER A 113 23.18 -29.20 14.27
N GLY A 114 22.61 -29.79 15.32
CA GLY A 114 23.11 -29.69 16.68
C GLY A 114 24.33 -30.58 16.93
N SER A 115 25.01 -30.34 18.05
CA SER A 115 25.55 -31.41 18.88
C SER A 115 25.88 -30.93 20.29
N ASN A 116 25.78 -31.88 21.21
CA ASN A 116 25.90 -31.81 22.67
C ASN A 116 27.22 -31.21 23.20
N ALA A 117 27.15 -30.63 24.40
CA ALA A 117 28.17 -30.81 25.43
C ALA A 117 27.54 -30.75 26.84
N LYS A 118 28.06 -31.62 27.70
CA LYS A 118 27.51 -32.18 28.93
C LYS A 118 28.43 -31.75 30.07
N ASP A 119 27.90 -31.11 31.11
CA ASP A 119 28.48 -30.96 32.47
C ASP A 119 27.48 -30.07 33.26
N ARG A 120 27.09 -30.26 34.52
CA ARG A 120 27.58 -31.07 35.64
C ARG A 120 26.55 -30.96 36.78
N MET A 121 26.62 -31.90 37.74
CA MET A 121 25.96 -31.94 39.06
C MET A 121 25.68 -30.57 39.71
N ASP A 122 24.63 -30.36 40.51
CA ASP A 122 24.32 -31.09 41.75
C ASP A 122 22.92 -30.69 42.27
N VAL A 123 22.14 -31.66 42.74
CA VAL A 123 20.88 -31.46 43.46
C VAL A 123 21.16 -31.73 44.94
N SER A 124 20.83 -30.77 45.79
CA SER A 124 20.41 -31.02 47.18
C SER A 124 19.60 -29.84 47.76
N PRO A 125 18.72 -30.07 48.77
CA PRO A 125 17.52 -29.26 48.99
C PRO A 125 17.40 -28.56 50.37
N VAL A 126 16.60 -27.47 50.39
CA VAL A 126 15.74 -26.91 51.50
C VAL A 126 16.47 -26.44 52.80
N PRO A 127 15.88 -25.68 53.78
CA PRO A 127 14.48 -25.25 53.99
C PRO A 127 14.23 -23.82 54.57
N THR A 128 12.93 -23.55 54.84
CA THR A 128 12.38 -22.79 56.00
C THR A 128 12.19 -21.27 55.92
N ALA A 129 10.92 -20.85 55.93
CA ALA A 129 10.24 -20.03 56.96
C ALA A 129 8.73 -20.03 56.61
N ALA A 130 7.85 -20.70 57.38
CA ALA A 130 7.20 -20.25 58.62
C ALA A 130 6.43 -18.91 58.44
N THR A 131 5.22 -18.65 58.94
CA THR A 131 4.13 -19.37 59.64
C THR A 131 3.14 -18.24 59.99
N VAL A 132 1.82 -18.52 59.93
CA VAL A 132 0.65 -17.79 60.51
C VAL A 132 0.36 -16.34 60.02
N ALA A 133 -0.88 -15.87 59.91
CA ALA A 133 -2.04 -16.13 60.75
C ALA A 133 -3.40 -16.03 60.04
N THR A 134 -4.33 -16.72 60.69
CA THR A 134 -5.76 -16.90 60.48
C THR A 134 -6.56 -15.64 60.88
N GLU A 135 -7.86 -15.67 60.53
CA GLU A 135 -9.05 -15.09 61.18
C GLU A 135 -9.35 -13.58 61.12
N SER A 136 -10.43 -13.21 60.39
CA SER A 136 -11.64 -12.65 61.04
C SER A 136 -12.89 -12.60 60.13
N SER A 137 -13.95 -13.26 60.62
CA SER A 137 -15.40 -13.02 60.47
C SER A 137 -16.12 -13.08 59.12
N GLY A 138 -16.98 -14.11 59.04
CA GLY A 138 -18.15 -14.29 58.18
C GLY A 138 -18.81 -15.61 58.50
#